data_AF-A0A661GVX8-F1
#
_entry.id   AF-A0A661GVX8-F1
#
_cell.length_a   1.000
_cell.length_b   1.000
_cell.length_c   1.000
_cell.angle_alpha   90.00
_cell.angle_beta   90.00
_cell.angle_gamma   90.00
#
_symmetry.space_group_name_H-M   'P 1'
#
loop_
_entity.id
_entity.type
_entity.pdbx_description
1 polymer ?
#
loop_
_entity_poly.entity_id
_entity_poly.type
_entity_poly.pdbx_seq_one_letter_code
_entity_poly.pdbx_strand_id
1 'polypeptide(L)'
;MRFDVGKNGNDFVGGGITFLSDKVGTFDFNTLGIKLSGAFHKSLDKQTKQYLSGGLYFGITQKNVNVEQLFFDDQFNGLNGYNFPTGEVFPENNFGFMDLGMGLNYAISPTDATQFTIGGSVAHLHEPSASFGSRTGEVDVPDIKLYRKWTGYFSASFDVGET
;
A
#
# COMPACT_ATOMS: atom_id res chain seq x y z
N MET A 1 -15.27 -6.99 5.67
CA MET A 1 -16.70 -7.08 6.09
C MET A 1 -17.57 -6.78 4.89
N ARG A 2 -18.70 -7.48 4.69
CA ARG A 2 -19.67 -7.26 3.59
C ARG A 2 -21.03 -6.88 4.18
N PHE A 3 -21.70 -5.92 3.55
CA PHE A 3 -23.06 -5.49 3.90
C PHE A 3 -23.90 -5.39 2.63
N ASP A 4 -25.08 -6.00 2.61
CA ASP A 4 -25.99 -5.90 1.47
C ASP A 4 -26.81 -4.60 1.57
N VAL A 5 -26.94 -3.86 0.46
CA VAL A 5 -27.48 -2.47 0.46
C VAL A 5 -28.63 -2.28 -0.54
N GLY A 6 -28.82 -3.21 -1.49
CA GLY A 6 -29.80 -3.07 -2.57
C GLY A 6 -31.24 -3.44 -2.21
N LYS A 7 -32.22 -2.61 -2.60
CA LYS A 7 -33.67 -2.89 -2.48
C LYS A 7 -34.21 -3.91 -3.51
N ASN A 8 -33.58 -4.03 -4.68
CA ASN A 8 -34.06 -4.88 -5.82
C ASN A 8 -32.97 -5.78 -6.45
N GLY A 9 -31.72 -5.69 -6.00
CA GLY A 9 -30.57 -6.38 -6.58
C GLY A 9 -29.57 -6.81 -5.52
N ASN A 10 -28.74 -7.80 -5.84
CA ASN A 10 -27.70 -8.36 -4.96
C ASN A 10 -26.51 -7.39 -4.82
N ASP A 11 -26.78 -6.11 -4.59
CA ASP A 11 -25.78 -5.08 -4.42
C ASP A 11 -25.25 -5.12 -3.00
N PHE A 12 -23.93 -5.03 -2.87
CA PHE A 12 -23.27 -5.09 -1.57
C PHE A 12 -22.08 -4.14 -1.50
N VAL A 13 -21.80 -3.65 -0.31
CA VAL A 13 -20.58 -2.92 0.02
C VAL A 13 -19.65 -3.79 0.84
N GLY A 14 -18.36 -3.61 0.65
CA GLY A 14 -17.31 -4.22 1.42
C GLY A 14 -16.42 -3.16 2.07
N GLY A 15 -15.92 -3.45 3.27
CA GLY A 15 -14.94 -2.60 3.95
C GLY A 15 -13.86 -3.43 4.63
N GLY A 16 -12.63 -2.91 4.70
CA GLY A 16 -11.49 -3.58 5.28
C GLY A 16 -10.49 -2.63 5.92
N ILE A 17 -9.69 -3.17 6.84
CA ILE A 17 -8.55 -2.48 7.46
C ILE A 17 -7.35 -3.42 7.34
N THR A 18 -6.21 -2.87 6.93
CA THR A 18 -4.93 -3.58 6.82
C THR A 18 -3.90 -2.87 7.67
N PHE A 19 -3.20 -3.62 8.52
CA PHE A 19 -2.05 -3.16 9.29
C PHE A 19 -0.79 -3.78 8.70
N LEU A 20 0.24 -2.98 8.48
CA LEU A 20 1.56 -3.39 8.02
C LEU A 20 2.58 -2.91 9.05
N SER A 21 3.40 -3.81 9.57
CA SER A 21 4.52 -3.45 10.44
C SER A 21 5.76 -4.16 9.94
N ASP A 22 6.81 -3.41 9.67
CA ASP A 22 8.11 -3.91 9.24
C ASP A 22 9.20 -3.30 10.13
N LYS A 23 10.16 -4.13 10.53
CA LYS A 23 11.31 -3.75 11.35
C LYS A 23 12.56 -4.36 10.75
N VAL A 24 13.50 -3.52 10.37
CA VAL A 24 14.86 -3.96 9.99
C VAL A 24 15.69 -4.04 11.27
N GLY A 25 16.40 -5.17 11.47
CA GLY A 25 17.14 -5.43 12.71
C GLY A 25 18.56 -4.87 12.75
N THR A 26 19.17 -4.63 11.59
CA THR A 26 20.56 -4.13 11.49
C THR A 26 20.68 -2.64 11.78
N PHE A 27 19.63 -1.90 11.44
CA PHE A 27 19.44 -0.48 11.74
C PHE A 27 18.01 -0.42 12.23
N ASP A 28 17.74 0.11 13.44
CA ASP A 28 16.43 0.19 14.10
C ASP A 28 15.44 1.06 13.26
N PHE A 29 15.11 0.59 12.07
CA PHE A 29 14.26 1.21 11.07
C PHE A 29 12.92 0.49 11.10
N ASN A 30 11.90 1.23 11.49
CA ASN A 30 10.55 0.74 11.69
C ASN A 30 9.61 1.41 10.70
N THR A 31 8.81 0.63 9.99
CA THR A 31 7.73 1.11 9.14
C THR A 31 6.39 0.59 9.65
N LEU A 32 5.48 1.49 10.00
CA LEU A 32 4.11 1.17 10.40
C LEU A 32 3.14 1.77 9.38
N GLY A 33 2.27 0.95 8.81
CA GLY A 33 1.25 1.36 7.86
C GLY A 33 -0.13 0.91 8.29
N ILE A 34 -1.11 1.79 8.17
CA ILE A 34 -2.53 1.46 8.35
C ILE A 34 -3.24 1.84 7.06
N LYS A 35 -4.01 0.92 6.48
CA LYS A 35 -4.82 1.17 5.28
C LYS A 35 -6.28 0.81 5.54
N LEU A 36 -7.18 1.71 5.22
CA LEU A 36 -8.61 1.52 5.16
C LEU A 36 -9.01 1.30 3.70
N SER A 37 -9.88 0.33 3.43
CA SER A 37 -10.40 0.06 2.10
C SER A 37 -11.92 -0.06 2.11
N GLY A 38 -12.54 0.38 1.03
CA GLY A 38 -13.97 0.27 0.79
C GLY A 38 -14.23 -0.12 -0.66
N ALA A 39 -15.23 -0.96 -0.89
CA ALA A 39 -15.66 -1.37 -2.21
C ALA A 39 -17.19 -1.40 -2.28
N PHE A 40 -17.73 -1.08 -3.44
CA PHE A 40 -19.13 -1.25 -3.79
C PHE A 40 -19.22 -2.21 -4.97
N HIS A 41 -20.16 -3.15 -4.89
CA HIS A 41 -20.40 -4.16 -5.90
C HIS A 41 -21.86 -4.05 -6.34
N LYS A 42 -22.04 -3.72 -7.62
CA LYS A 42 -23.34 -3.63 -8.27
C LYS A 42 -23.61 -4.90 -9.07
N SER A 43 -24.73 -5.55 -8.80
CA SER A 43 -25.21 -6.67 -9.61
C SER A 43 -25.85 -6.11 -10.89
N LEU A 44 -25.33 -6.50 -12.04
CA LEU A 44 -25.86 -6.11 -13.35
C LEU A 44 -26.85 -7.14 -13.89
N ASP A 45 -26.56 -8.42 -13.67
CA ASP A 45 -27.37 -9.53 -14.16
C ASP A 45 -27.34 -10.69 -13.17
N LYS A 46 -28.52 -11.28 -12.90
CA LYS A 46 -28.68 -12.39 -11.95
C LYS A 46 -28.49 -13.76 -12.61
N GLN A 47 -28.75 -13.91 -13.91
CA GLN A 47 -28.62 -15.18 -14.63
C GLN A 47 -27.16 -15.53 -14.88
N THR A 48 -26.38 -14.53 -15.30
CA THR A 48 -24.94 -14.68 -15.61
C THR A 48 -24.04 -14.18 -14.48
N LYS A 49 -24.61 -13.91 -13.30
CA LYS A 49 -23.93 -13.45 -12.08
C LYS A 49 -22.91 -12.34 -12.37
N GLN A 50 -23.34 -11.29 -13.08
CA GLN A 50 -22.48 -10.17 -13.45
C GLN A 50 -22.38 -9.15 -12.33
N TYR A 51 -21.16 -8.77 -11.99
CA TYR A 51 -20.87 -7.75 -10.98
C TYR A 51 -19.90 -6.71 -11.51
N LEU A 52 -20.30 -5.45 -11.41
CA LEU A 52 -19.42 -4.31 -11.59
C LEU A 52 -19.07 -3.75 -10.21
N SER A 53 -17.78 -3.73 -9.90
CA SER A 53 -17.27 -3.37 -8.60
C SER A 53 -16.36 -2.14 -8.71
N GLY A 54 -16.49 -1.20 -7.78
CA GLY A 54 -15.60 -0.06 -7.64
C GLY A 54 -15.10 0.05 -6.21
N GLY A 55 -13.81 0.27 -6.04
CA GLY A 55 -13.19 0.35 -4.73
C GLY A 55 -12.21 1.50 -4.60
N LEU A 56 -11.99 1.92 -3.37
CA LEU A 56 -11.01 2.92 -2.98
C LEU A 56 -10.29 2.47 -1.72
N TYR A 57 -9.05 2.92 -1.56
CA TYR A 57 -8.30 2.74 -0.34
C TYR A 57 -7.65 4.06 0.08
N PHE A 58 -7.49 4.20 1.39
CA PHE A 58 -6.81 5.30 2.04
C PHE A 58 -5.83 4.72 3.06
N GLY A 59 -4.59 5.17 3.04
CA GLY A 59 -3.54 4.69 3.92
C GLY A 59 -2.76 5.82 4.56
N ILE A 60 -2.21 5.55 5.73
CA ILE A 60 -1.19 6.39 6.37
C ILE A 60 -0.03 5.45 6.71
N THR A 61 1.17 5.83 6.30
CA THR A 61 2.40 5.10 6.60
C THR A 61 3.35 6.02 7.35
N GLN A 62 3.87 5.55 8.46
CA GLN A 62 4.87 6.20 9.28
C GLN A 62 6.16 5.39 9.23
N LYS A 63 7.28 6.09 9.06
CA LYS A 63 8.62 5.51 9.03
C LYS A 63 9.48 6.21 10.08
N ASN A 64 10.17 5.42 10.88
CA ASN A 64 11.07 5.90 11.92
C ASN A 64 12.42 5.19 11.80
N VAL A 65 13.50 5.93 11.99
CA VAL A 65 14.87 5.40 12.06
C VAL A 65 15.52 5.81 13.38
N ASN A 66 16.16 4.89 14.08
CA ASN A 66 16.97 5.24 15.24
C ASN A 66 18.42 5.49 14.82
N VAL A 67 18.82 6.76 14.80
CA VAL A 67 20.15 7.20 14.39
C VAL A 67 21.21 6.99 15.49
N GLU A 68 20.80 6.82 16.75
CA GLU A 68 21.70 6.63 17.90
C GLU A 68 22.43 5.27 17.88
N GLN A 69 22.01 4.34 17.01
CA GLN A 69 22.62 3.02 16.83
C GLN A 69 23.49 2.93 15.58
N LEU A 70 23.69 4.03 14.85
CA LEU A 70 24.58 4.08 13.69
C LEU A 70 25.99 4.46 14.12
N PHE A 71 26.97 3.70 13.65
CA PHE A 71 28.39 4.05 13.75
C PHE A 71 28.81 4.72 12.44
N PHE A 72 29.35 5.93 12.54
CA PHE A 72 29.85 6.72 11.40
C PHE A 72 31.37 6.61 11.29
N ASP A 73 31.90 6.75 10.07
CA ASP A 73 33.34 6.60 9.81
C ASP A 73 34.19 7.64 10.56
N ASP A 74 33.64 8.82 10.84
CA ASP A 74 34.29 9.86 11.64
C ASP A 74 34.42 9.50 13.13
N GLN A 75 33.63 8.55 13.60
CA GLN A 75 33.72 8.02 14.95
C GLN A 75 34.85 6.99 15.10
N PHE A 76 35.36 6.42 13.99
CA PHE A 76 36.35 5.34 14.02
C PHE A 76 37.71 5.80 14.55
N ASN A 77 38.23 5.09 15.55
CA ASN A 77 39.47 5.41 16.24
C ASN A 77 40.75 4.89 15.54
N GLY A 78 40.62 4.25 14.36
CA GLY A 78 41.75 3.71 13.61
C GLY A 78 42.30 2.37 14.12
N LEU A 79 41.76 1.83 15.21
CA LEU A 79 42.28 0.62 15.87
C LEU A 79 41.21 -0.49 15.97
N ASN A 80 40.10 -0.22 16.66
CA ASN A 80 39.09 -1.23 16.96
C ASN A 80 37.74 -0.69 17.48
N GLY A 81 37.48 0.61 17.45
CA GLY A 81 36.26 1.17 18.05
C GLY A 81 35.82 2.49 17.45
N TYR A 82 34.55 2.84 17.67
CA TYR A 82 33.92 4.06 17.19
C TYR A 82 33.69 5.00 18.39
N ASN A 83 34.75 5.67 18.83
CA ASN A 83 34.78 6.41 20.11
C ASN A 83 34.89 7.93 19.94
N PHE A 84 35.09 8.43 18.72
CA PHE A 84 35.11 9.87 18.46
C PHE A 84 33.67 10.41 18.30
N PRO A 85 33.43 11.69 18.69
CA PRO A 85 32.14 12.33 18.44
C PRO A 85 31.92 12.50 16.94
N THR A 86 30.69 12.27 16.48
CA THR A 86 30.33 12.50 15.08
C THR A 86 29.93 13.97 14.84
N GLY A 87 30.36 14.51 13.70
CA GLY A 87 29.97 15.84 13.21
C GLY A 87 28.78 15.84 12.25
N GLU A 88 28.17 14.67 12.00
CA GLU A 88 27.08 14.50 11.06
C GLU A 88 25.79 15.18 11.55
N VAL A 89 25.15 15.98 10.69
CA VAL A 89 23.84 16.60 10.95
C VAL A 89 22.75 15.64 10.50
N PHE A 90 22.01 15.09 11.46
CA PHE A 90 20.97 14.12 11.15
C PHE A 90 19.64 14.78 10.71
N PRO A 91 19.04 14.36 9.59
CA PRO A 91 17.69 14.78 9.22
C PRO A 91 16.63 14.20 10.17
N GLU A 92 15.38 14.66 10.03
CA GLU A 92 14.25 14.17 10.85
C GLU A 92 14.19 12.64 10.84
N ASN A 93 14.13 12.05 12.04
CA ASN A 93 14.20 10.60 12.25
C ASN A 93 12.83 9.91 12.16
N ASN A 94 11.76 10.65 11.92
CA ASN A 94 10.40 10.16 11.85
C ASN A 94 9.61 10.97 10.82
N PHE A 95 9.03 10.32 9.81
CA PHE A 95 8.14 10.95 8.85
C PHE A 95 6.94 10.07 8.53
N GLY A 96 5.84 10.71 8.15
CA GLY A 96 4.62 10.02 7.74
C GLY A 96 4.07 10.60 6.45
N PHE A 97 3.47 9.73 5.64
CA PHE A 97 2.80 10.11 4.40
C PHE A 97 1.47 9.39 4.27
N MET A 98 0.55 10.02 3.56
CA MET A 98 -0.75 9.44 3.22
C MET A 98 -0.63 8.69 1.89
N ASP A 99 -1.51 7.74 1.62
CA ASP A 99 -1.60 7.01 0.35
C ASP A 99 -3.07 6.86 -0.04
N LEU A 100 -3.38 7.03 -1.32
CA LEU A 100 -4.73 6.96 -1.85
C LEU A 100 -4.70 6.18 -3.16
N GLY A 101 -5.67 5.30 -3.35
CA GLY A 101 -5.87 4.62 -4.62
C GLY A 101 -7.30 4.20 -4.84
N MET A 102 -7.59 3.80 -6.08
CA MET A 102 -8.91 3.35 -6.50
C MET A 102 -8.81 2.28 -7.58
N GLY A 103 -9.87 1.50 -7.75
CA GLY A 103 -9.92 0.45 -8.75
C GLY A 103 -11.34 0.10 -9.17
N LEU A 104 -11.42 -0.48 -10.36
CA LEU A 104 -12.63 -1.03 -10.95
C LEU A 104 -12.40 -2.50 -11.28
N ASN A 105 -13.44 -3.30 -11.11
CA ASN A 105 -13.43 -4.71 -11.45
C ASN A 105 -14.77 -5.12 -12.04
N TYR A 106 -14.72 -5.90 -13.11
CA TYR A 106 -15.87 -6.52 -13.72
C TYR A 106 -15.70 -8.04 -13.69
N ALA A 107 -16.69 -8.74 -13.13
CA ALA A 107 -16.72 -10.19 -13.05
C ALA A 107 -18.02 -10.73 -13.65
N ILE A 108 -17.92 -11.82 -14.40
CA ILE A 108 -19.04 -12.52 -15.01
C ILE A 108 -18.86 -14.02 -14.84
N SER A 109 -19.95 -14.73 -14.55
CA SER A 109 -19.98 -16.19 -14.54
C SER A 109 -21.07 -16.69 -15.49
N PRO A 110 -20.76 -16.84 -16.80
CA PRO A 110 -21.76 -17.23 -17.80
C PRO A 110 -22.39 -18.59 -17.52
N THR A 111 -21.63 -19.49 -16.89
CA THR A 111 -22.07 -20.79 -16.40
C THR A 111 -21.57 -20.96 -14.96
N ASP A 112 -22.10 -21.94 -14.23
CA ASP A 112 -21.59 -22.25 -12.89
C ASP A 112 -20.16 -22.80 -12.90
N ALA A 113 -19.69 -23.30 -14.05
CA ALA A 113 -18.35 -23.86 -14.22
C ALA A 113 -17.32 -22.87 -14.80
N THR A 114 -17.73 -21.64 -15.15
CA THR A 114 -16.83 -20.69 -15.82
C THR A 114 -16.97 -19.31 -15.22
N GLN A 115 -15.84 -18.72 -14.81
CA GLN A 115 -15.76 -17.36 -14.31
C GLN A 115 -14.69 -16.56 -15.04
N PHE A 116 -15.04 -15.35 -15.47
CA PHE A 116 -14.11 -14.37 -16.01
C PHE A 116 -14.09 -13.13 -15.14
N THR A 117 -12.92 -12.53 -14.98
CA THR A 117 -12.73 -11.29 -14.22
C THR A 117 -11.72 -10.41 -14.94
N ILE A 118 -12.04 -9.14 -15.09
CA ILE A 118 -11.15 -8.12 -15.63
C ILE A 118 -11.20 -6.88 -14.75
N GLY A 119 -10.06 -6.31 -14.46
CA GLY A 119 -10.00 -5.16 -13.57
C GLY A 119 -8.79 -4.28 -13.81
N GLY A 120 -8.89 -3.08 -13.26
CA GLY A 120 -7.85 -2.08 -13.30
C GLY A 120 -7.83 -1.27 -12.01
N SER A 121 -6.66 -0.79 -11.61
CA SER A 121 -6.50 0.09 -10.46
C SER A 121 -5.40 1.11 -10.68
N VAL A 122 -5.50 2.21 -9.94
CA VAL A 122 -4.47 3.23 -9.83
C VAL A 122 -4.14 3.43 -8.35
N ALA A 123 -2.87 3.31 -8.02
CA ALA A 123 -2.31 3.57 -6.71
C ALA A 123 -1.55 4.90 -6.68
N HIS A 124 -1.32 5.44 -5.48
CA HIS A 124 -0.55 6.66 -5.25
C HIS A 124 -1.10 7.89 -5.98
N LEU A 125 -2.42 8.09 -5.96
CA LEU A 125 -3.12 9.16 -6.69
C LEU A 125 -2.52 10.56 -6.51
N HIS A 126 -2.00 10.86 -5.32
CA HIS A 126 -1.43 12.16 -4.95
C HIS A 126 0.10 12.18 -4.90
N GLU A 127 0.74 11.14 -5.43
CA GLU A 127 2.20 11.00 -5.51
C GLU A 127 2.93 11.37 -4.21
N PRO A 128 2.64 10.69 -3.09
CA PRO A 128 3.22 11.05 -1.80
C PRO A 128 4.74 10.98 -1.84
N SER A 129 5.37 11.99 -1.22
CA SER A 129 6.79 11.93 -0.91
C SER A 129 7.02 10.89 0.18
N ALA A 130 7.78 9.86 -0.15
CA ALA A 130 8.25 8.81 0.74
C ALA A 130 9.70 9.06 1.18
N SER A 131 10.14 10.33 1.24
CA SER A 131 11.46 10.71 1.72
C SER A 131 11.42 11.37 3.08
N PHE A 132 12.54 11.27 3.80
CA PHE A 132 12.83 12.02 5.03
C PHE A 132 13.10 13.53 4.77
N GLY A 133 12.58 14.08 3.67
CA GLY A 133 13.12 15.25 2.96
C GLY A 133 13.51 16.47 3.81
N SER A 134 14.70 17.00 3.50
CA SER A 134 15.18 18.39 3.57
C SER A 134 14.45 19.36 4.53
N ARG A 135 14.48 19.09 5.84
CA ARG A 135 14.08 20.08 6.88
C ARG A 135 15.24 20.61 7.70
N THR A 136 16.47 20.36 7.26
CA THR A 136 17.69 20.98 7.78
C THR A 136 18.45 21.52 6.57
N GLY A 137 18.53 22.84 6.44
CA GLY A 137 18.94 23.57 5.22
C GLY A 137 20.39 23.39 4.75
N GLU A 138 21.01 22.25 5.00
CA GLU A 138 22.42 21.94 4.72
C GLU A 138 22.64 20.64 3.94
N VAL A 139 21.64 19.74 3.83
CA VAL A 139 21.77 18.45 3.14
C VAL A 139 20.63 18.26 2.14
N ASP A 140 20.96 18.24 0.84
CA ASP A 140 20.03 18.01 -0.25
C ASP A 140 19.73 16.50 -0.37
N VAL A 141 18.81 16.01 0.46
CA VAL A 141 18.38 14.60 0.39
C VAL A 141 17.40 14.46 -0.77
N PRO A 142 17.63 13.55 -1.74
CA PRO A 142 16.76 13.39 -2.89
C PRO A 142 15.34 12.99 -2.47
N ASP A 143 14.35 13.72 -3.00
CA ASP A 143 12.94 13.43 -2.76
C ASP A 143 12.52 12.13 -3.49
N ILE A 144 12.13 11.12 -2.72
CA ILE A 144 11.64 9.83 -3.21
C ILE A 144 10.13 9.92 -3.31
N LYS A 145 9.61 10.22 -4.50
CA LYS A 145 8.16 10.25 -4.75
C LYS A 145 7.64 8.87 -5.10
N LEU A 146 6.49 8.52 -4.54
CA LEU A 146 5.71 7.36 -4.97
C LEU A 146 4.93 7.74 -6.22
N TYR A 147 5.46 7.43 -7.40
CA TYR A 147 4.76 7.69 -8.66
C TYR A 147 3.43 6.92 -8.75
N ARG A 148 2.45 7.51 -9.44
CA ARG A 148 1.19 6.85 -9.77
C ARG A 148 1.43 5.53 -10.48
N LYS A 149 0.91 4.46 -9.89
CA LYS A 149 1.04 3.10 -10.44
C LYS A 149 -0.29 2.65 -10.99
N TRP A 150 -0.34 2.37 -12.29
CA TRP A 150 -1.48 1.74 -12.95
C TRP A 150 -1.28 0.23 -12.97
N THR A 151 -2.34 -0.53 -12.72
CA THR A 151 -2.31 -1.99 -12.76
C THR A 151 -3.58 -2.49 -13.44
N GLY A 152 -3.43 -3.36 -14.43
CA GLY A 152 -4.52 -4.05 -15.09
C GLY A 152 -4.36 -5.56 -14.92
N TYR A 153 -5.46 -6.29 -14.84
CA TYR A 153 -5.46 -7.74 -14.76
C TYR A 153 -6.68 -8.35 -15.46
N PHE A 154 -6.50 -9.60 -15.87
CA PHE A 154 -7.53 -10.47 -16.41
C PHE A 154 -7.34 -11.87 -15.82
N SER A 155 -8.43 -12.54 -15.49
CA SER A 155 -8.44 -13.88 -14.91
C SER A 155 -9.60 -14.68 -15.50
N ALA A 156 -9.36 -15.96 -15.76
CA ALA A 156 -10.36 -16.94 -16.15
C ALA A 156 -10.22 -18.18 -15.27
N SER A 157 -11.33 -18.73 -14.81
CA SER A 157 -11.40 -19.93 -13.99
C SER A 157 -12.45 -20.87 -14.57
N PHE A 158 -12.10 -22.16 -14.62
CA PHE A 158 -12.94 -23.23 -15.14
C PHE A 158 -12.98 -24.36 -14.13
N ASP A 159 -14.17 -24.71 -13.65
CA ASP A 159 -14.35 -25.88 -12.79
C ASP A 159 -14.46 -27.14 -13.66
N VAL A 160 -13.63 -28.13 -13.33
CA VAL A 160 -13.62 -29.44 -13.98
C VAL A 160 -13.98 -30.47 -12.91
N GLY A 161 -15.26 -30.62 -12.63
CA GLY A 161 -15.80 -31.68 -11.77
C GLY A 161 -16.07 -32.96 -12.58
N GLU A 162 -15.66 -34.10 -12.03
CA GLU A 162 -15.77 -35.44 -12.63
C GLU A 162 -17.20 -35.83 -13.02
N THR A 163 -17.30 -36.51 -14.17
CA THR A 163 -18.47 -37.21 -14.72
C THR A 163 -18.94 -38.36 -13.84
#